data_AF-A0A536V0Y3-F1
#
_entry.id   AF-A0A536V0Y3-F1
#
_cell.length_a   1.000
_cell.length_b   1.000
_cell.length_c   1.000
_cell.angle_alpha   90.00
_cell.angle_beta   90.00
_cell.angle_gamma   90.00
#
_symmetry.space_group_name_H-M   'P 1'
#
loop_
_entity.id
_entity.type
_entity.pdbx_description
1 polymer ?
#
loop_
_entity_poly.entity_id
_entity_poly.type
_entity_poly.pdbx_seq_one_letter_code
_entity_poly.pdbx_strand_id
1 'polypeptide(L)'
;MEQLGSFCRAGVMVNAETVVKSWHTEATRGVNDTDFHGVAIRTCERPHLLERLLESIRRTQRRHGTNFCYEVLDDSKNPSMRQRNREQCERVRAELRIRYRDLQQESPLLAELRANFADASREINWLLGGTETDDANTYGRPLNWALLLSAGQRFLSIDDDVILDVRRSPLERGGFTVSAERDRWYFYRSEDEIVRECAPLSLDPLATHLRHLGRSLADLLRTEAAGLTNEELCQQLMVADLARLDSRSSALFTQNAVLGDSGSSLHPHALYSVDDEAFARFTQSEEAYRLYTLHRYNWRGQSSMRIATTRTLTFSTIAGIDNRALLPPTARTFRNEDLL
;
A
#
# COMPACT_ATOMS: atom_id res chain seq x y z
N MET A 1 28.79 -31.94 -14.50
CA MET A 1 28.19 -32.03 -13.14
C MET A 1 29.23 -32.17 -12.04
N GLU A 2 30.31 -32.92 -12.23
CA GLU A 2 31.34 -33.16 -11.19
C GLU A 2 32.07 -31.89 -10.70
N GLN A 3 32.41 -30.98 -11.63
CA GLN A 3 33.04 -29.69 -11.30
C GLN A 3 32.12 -28.74 -10.50
N LEU A 4 30.83 -28.68 -10.85
CA LEU A 4 29.82 -27.91 -10.09
C LEU A 4 29.68 -28.43 -8.66
N GLY A 5 29.64 -29.76 -8.48
CA GLY A 5 29.63 -30.38 -7.16
C GLY A 5 30.88 -30.06 -6.33
N SER A 6 32.04 -29.91 -6.97
CA SER A 6 33.28 -29.48 -6.32
C SER A 6 33.22 -28.05 -5.81
N PHE A 7 32.64 -27.11 -6.58
CA PHE A 7 32.47 -25.73 -6.14
C PHE A 7 31.48 -25.58 -4.98
N CYS A 8 30.39 -26.36 -4.98
CA CYS A 8 29.48 -26.39 -3.83
C CYS A 8 30.16 -26.93 -2.56
N ARG A 9 30.93 -28.03 -2.66
CA ARG A 9 31.67 -28.58 -1.51
C ARG A 9 32.76 -27.65 -0.99
N ALA A 10 33.36 -26.85 -1.88
CA ALA A 10 34.35 -25.84 -1.52
C ALA A 10 33.74 -24.54 -0.95
N GLY A 11 32.41 -24.43 -0.86
CA GLY A 11 31.72 -23.23 -0.35
C GLY A 11 31.73 -22.05 -1.32
N VAL A 12 32.16 -22.26 -2.57
CA VAL A 12 32.21 -21.21 -3.61
C VAL A 12 30.82 -20.95 -4.21
N MET A 13 29.94 -21.94 -4.17
CA MET A 13 28.56 -21.85 -4.61
C MET A 13 27.61 -22.43 -3.55
N VAL A 14 26.43 -21.82 -3.43
CA VAL A 14 25.35 -22.31 -2.56
C VAL A 14 24.21 -22.79 -3.45
N ASN A 15 23.64 -23.95 -3.12
CA ASN A 15 22.44 -24.44 -3.79
C ASN A 15 21.23 -23.60 -3.35
N ALA A 16 20.52 -23.01 -4.32
CA ALA A 16 19.31 -22.22 -4.08
C ALA A 16 18.27 -22.96 -3.24
N GLU A 17 18.07 -24.26 -3.48
CA GLU A 17 17.13 -25.08 -2.75
C GLU A 17 17.52 -25.21 -1.26
N THR A 18 18.82 -25.21 -0.95
CA THR A 18 19.31 -25.18 0.44
C THR A 18 18.98 -23.86 1.12
N VAL A 19 19.11 -22.73 0.40
CA VAL A 19 18.73 -21.40 0.91
C VAL A 19 17.23 -21.35 1.16
N VAL A 20 16.40 -21.73 0.18
CA VAL A 20 14.93 -21.72 0.32
C VAL A 20 14.47 -22.65 1.44
N LYS A 21 15.05 -23.85 1.57
CA LYS A 21 14.77 -24.75 2.71
C LYS A 21 15.02 -24.08 4.06
N SER A 22 16.05 -23.25 4.16
CA SER A 22 16.35 -22.52 5.41
C SER A 22 15.27 -21.50 5.77
N TRP A 23 14.54 -20.95 4.80
CA TRP A 23 13.45 -19.99 5.07
C TRP A 23 12.27 -20.59 5.81
N HIS A 24 12.09 -21.91 5.75
CA HIS A 24 11.07 -22.62 6.52
C HIS A 24 11.50 -22.88 7.97
N THR A 25 12.76 -22.62 8.32
CA THR A 25 13.38 -23.08 9.56
C THR A 25 13.71 -21.91 10.49
N GLU A 26 12.73 -21.35 11.20
CA GLU A 26 12.96 -20.56 12.43
C GLU A 26 11.66 -20.31 13.19
N ALA A 27 11.75 -20.21 14.53
CA ALA A 27 10.62 -19.77 15.34
C ALA A 27 10.41 -18.28 15.16
N THR A 28 9.24 -17.92 14.67
CA THR A 28 8.91 -16.57 14.29
C THR A 28 8.57 -15.72 15.51
N ARG A 29 9.12 -14.51 15.57
CA ARG A 29 8.70 -13.54 16.58
C ARG A 29 7.27 -13.14 16.23
N GLY A 30 6.32 -13.53 17.08
CA GLY A 30 4.90 -13.23 16.86
C GLY A 30 4.70 -11.72 16.69
N VAL A 31 3.91 -11.34 15.68
CA VAL A 31 3.47 -9.97 15.52
C VAL A 31 2.44 -9.67 16.62
N ASN A 32 2.71 -8.67 17.46
CA ASN A 32 1.78 -8.29 18.51
C ASN A 32 0.77 -7.26 17.99
N ASP A 33 -0.51 -7.47 18.28
CA ASP A 33 -1.59 -6.56 17.89
C ASP A 33 -1.48 -5.20 18.60
N THR A 34 -0.76 -5.14 19.73
CA THR A 34 -0.43 -3.86 20.40
C THR A 34 0.50 -2.96 19.60
N ASP A 35 1.16 -3.50 18.57
CA ASP A 35 2.11 -2.77 17.75
C ASP A 35 1.43 -2.10 16.55
N PHE A 36 0.14 -1.77 16.65
CA PHE A 36 -0.63 -1.10 15.60
C PHE A 36 -1.10 0.29 16.06
N HIS A 37 -0.66 1.32 15.34
CA HIS A 37 -1.01 2.70 15.63
C HIS A 37 -2.47 3.03 15.24
N GLY A 38 -2.88 2.61 14.05
CA GLY A 38 -4.15 3.00 13.45
C GLY A 38 -4.07 3.18 11.94
N VAL A 39 -5.10 3.83 11.40
CA VAL A 39 -5.30 4.09 9.98
C VAL A 39 -5.17 5.60 9.74
N ALA A 40 -4.14 6.01 9.01
CA ALA A 40 -3.94 7.38 8.57
C ALA A 40 -4.74 7.64 7.30
N ILE A 41 -5.71 8.56 7.37
CA ILE A 41 -6.50 9.04 6.24
C ILE A 41 -5.87 10.34 5.76
N ARG A 42 -5.43 10.39 4.50
CA ARG A 42 -4.85 11.60 3.90
C ARG A 42 -5.93 12.37 3.15
N THR A 43 -6.08 13.67 3.42
CA THR A 43 -7.06 14.50 2.71
C THR A 43 -6.53 15.91 2.43
N CYS A 44 -6.98 16.49 1.32
CA CYS A 44 -6.70 17.87 0.95
C CYS A 44 -7.81 18.41 0.02
N GLU A 45 -8.56 19.39 0.51
CA GLU A 45 -9.62 20.13 -0.20
C GLU A 45 -10.76 19.27 -0.77
N ARG A 46 -11.04 18.11 -0.17
CA ARG A 46 -12.01 17.11 -0.67
C ARG A 46 -13.02 16.64 0.39
N PRO A 47 -13.80 17.54 1.02
CA PRO A 47 -14.74 17.15 2.08
C PRO A 47 -15.78 16.11 1.67
N HIS A 48 -16.21 16.12 0.40
CA HIS A 48 -17.18 15.16 -0.12
C HIS A 48 -16.60 13.74 -0.29
N LEU A 49 -15.31 13.63 -0.63
CA LEU A 49 -14.64 12.33 -0.73
C LEU A 49 -14.38 11.77 0.66
N LEU A 50 -13.88 12.61 1.57
CA LEU A 50 -13.71 12.23 2.98
C LEU A 50 -15.02 11.73 3.60
N GLU A 51 -16.14 12.44 3.40
CA GLU A 51 -17.46 12.00 3.86
C GLU A 51 -17.83 10.61 3.31
N ARG A 52 -17.62 10.39 2.00
CA ARG A 52 -17.88 9.11 1.34
C ARG A 52 -17.02 7.98 1.90
N LEU A 53 -15.73 8.23 2.14
CA LEU A 53 -14.83 7.26 2.77
C LEU A 53 -15.31 6.92 4.19
N LEU A 54 -15.60 7.94 5.02
CA LEU A 54 -16.02 7.75 6.42
C LEU A 54 -17.32 6.93 6.52
N GLU A 55 -18.28 7.16 5.63
CA GLU A 55 -19.49 6.34 5.57
C GLU A 55 -19.17 4.89 5.17
N SER A 56 -18.27 4.70 4.20
CA SER A 56 -17.82 3.35 3.82
C SER A 56 -17.13 2.63 4.98
N ILE A 57 -16.35 3.35 5.79
CA ILE A 57 -15.71 2.85 7.02
C ILE A 57 -16.78 2.43 8.04
N ARG A 58 -17.78 3.28 8.33
CA ARG A 58 -18.88 2.93 9.27
C ARG A 58 -19.57 1.65 8.87
N ARG A 59 -19.92 1.50 7.59
CA ARG A 59 -20.56 0.30 7.05
C ARG A 59 -19.68 -0.93 7.21
N THR A 60 -18.39 -0.85 6.85
CA THR A 60 -17.44 -1.96 6.95
C THR A 60 -17.21 -2.36 8.40
N GLN A 61 -16.99 -1.39 9.29
CA GLN A 61 -16.82 -1.60 10.72
C GLN A 61 -18.05 -2.30 11.33
N ARG A 62 -19.28 -1.83 11.04
CA ARG A 62 -20.51 -2.48 11.51
C ARG A 62 -20.64 -3.91 10.98
N ARG A 63 -20.29 -4.14 9.71
CA ARG A 63 -20.38 -5.46 9.06
C ARG A 63 -19.41 -6.47 9.66
N HIS A 64 -18.19 -6.05 9.99
CA HIS A 64 -17.11 -6.94 10.40
C HIS A 64 -16.77 -6.88 11.89
N GLY A 65 -17.40 -5.98 12.66
CA GLY A 65 -17.15 -5.83 14.09
C GLY A 65 -15.76 -5.28 14.42
N THR A 66 -15.10 -4.61 13.49
CA THR A 66 -13.78 -3.99 13.71
C THR A 66 -13.89 -2.64 14.42
N ASN A 67 -12.80 -2.14 15.00
CA ASN A 67 -12.81 -0.87 15.74
C ASN A 67 -11.43 -0.22 15.73
N PHE A 68 -10.97 0.17 14.54
CA PHE A 68 -9.67 0.80 14.36
C PHE A 68 -9.67 2.26 14.83
N CYS A 69 -8.49 2.76 15.19
CA CYS A 69 -8.27 4.20 15.36
C CYS A 69 -7.97 4.82 14.00
N TYR A 70 -8.64 5.92 13.66
CA TYR A 70 -8.46 6.66 12.42
C TYR A 70 -7.85 8.03 12.72
N GLU A 71 -6.78 8.40 12.04
CA GLU A 71 -6.15 9.72 12.10
C GLU A 71 -6.35 10.41 10.75
N VAL A 72 -7.22 11.42 10.69
CA VAL A 72 -7.40 12.25 9.49
C VAL A 72 -6.34 13.33 9.49
N LEU A 73 -5.44 13.26 8.52
CA LEU A 73 -4.34 14.19 8.29
C LEU A 73 -4.76 15.14 7.17
N ASP A 74 -5.23 16.32 7.57
CA ASP A 74 -5.79 17.32 6.66
C ASP A 74 -4.74 18.34 6.24
N ASP A 75 -4.33 18.27 4.98
CA ASP A 75 -3.35 19.17 4.36
C ASP A 75 -4.01 20.30 3.56
N SER A 76 -5.33 20.50 3.71
CA SER A 76 -6.06 21.54 2.95
C SER A 76 -5.52 22.94 3.25
N LYS A 77 -5.20 23.66 2.18
CA LYS A 77 -4.72 25.05 2.28
C LYS A 77 -5.86 26.03 2.57
N ASN A 78 -7.04 25.78 1.99
CA ASN A 78 -8.22 26.61 2.23
C ASN A 78 -8.85 26.34 3.62
N PRO A 79 -8.95 27.36 4.51
CA PRO A 79 -9.53 27.21 5.84
C PRO A 79 -11.00 26.73 5.84
N SER A 80 -11.78 27.10 4.82
CA SER A 80 -13.19 26.64 4.69
C SER A 80 -13.28 25.16 4.35
N MET A 81 -12.26 24.59 3.70
CA MET A 81 -12.18 23.15 3.43
C MET A 81 -11.82 22.40 4.71
N ARG A 82 -10.86 22.91 5.47
CA ARG A 82 -10.48 22.35 6.78
C ARG A 82 -11.65 22.30 7.75
N GLN A 83 -12.41 23.39 7.84
CA GLN A 83 -13.61 23.43 8.68
C GLN A 83 -14.63 22.37 8.27
N ARG A 84 -14.88 22.21 6.97
CA ARG A 84 -15.80 21.17 6.46
C ARG A 84 -15.28 19.77 6.75
N ASN A 85 -14.01 19.48 6.51
CA ASN A 85 -13.41 18.17 6.80
C ASN A 85 -13.53 17.82 8.30
N ARG A 86 -13.24 18.80 9.17
CA ARG A 86 -13.41 18.67 10.63
C ARG A 86 -14.85 18.33 11.01
N GLU A 87 -15.82 19.05 10.44
CA GLU A 87 -17.24 18.78 10.69
C GLU A 87 -17.66 17.36 10.28
N GLN A 88 -17.15 16.85 9.15
CA GLN A 88 -17.42 15.46 8.74
C GLN A 88 -16.85 14.45 9.75
N CYS A 89 -15.65 14.70 10.28
CA CYS A 89 -15.06 13.85 11.31
C CYS A 89 -15.87 13.87 12.61
N GLU A 90 -16.34 15.04 13.05
CA GLU A 90 -17.15 15.16 14.26
C GLU A 90 -18.51 14.44 14.13
N ARG A 91 -19.14 14.46 12.95
CA ARG A 91 -20.42 13.75 12.71
C ARG A 91 -20.33 12.25 12.93
N VAL A 92 -19.18 11.64 12.65
CA VAL A 92 -18.99 10.17 12.76
C VAL A 92 -18.27 9.76 14.06
N ARG A 93 -17.83 10.72 14.88
CA ARG A 93 -17.00 10.49 16.07
C ARG A 93 -17.68 9.66 17.17
N ALA A 94 -19.02 9.64 17.20
CA ALA A 94 -19.77 8.79 18.12
C ALA A 94 -19.66 7.30 17.78
N GLU A 95 -19.32 6.96 16.54
CA GLU A 95 -19.25 5.58 16.04
C GLU A 95 -17.83 5.14 15.67
N LEU A 96 -17.00 6.08 15.23
CA LEU A 96 -15.63 5.83 14.83
C LEU A 96 -14.66 6.45 15.83
N ARG A 97 -13.59 5.72 16.16
CA ARG A 97 -12.46 6.26 16.94
C ARG A 97 -11.59 7.13 16.05
N ILE A 98 -12.08 8.33 15.74
CA ILE A 98 -11.45 9.26 14.79
C ILE A 98 -10.80 10.44 15.50
N ARG A 99 -9.62 10.84 15.02
CA ARG A 99 -8.92 12.06 15.39
C ARG A 99 -8.66 12.87 14.13
N TYR A 100 -9.05 14.13 14.16
CA TYR A 100 -8.81 15.07 13.07
C TYR A 100 -7.61 15.96 13.40
N ARG A 101 -6.66 16.05 12.48
CA ARG A 101 -5.46 16.88 12.60
C ARG A 101 -5.39 17.86 11.44
N ASP A 102 -5.55 19.13 11.76
CA ASP A 102 -5.25 20.24 10.85
C ASP A 102 -3.74 20.39 10.75
N LEU A 103 -3.15 20.04 9.60
CA LEU A 103 -1.71 20.15 9.42
C LEU A 103 -1.27 21.60 9.27
N GLN A 104 -2.13 22.54 8.91
CA GLN A 104 -1.74 23.96 8.80
C GLN A 104 -1.51 24.61 10.18
N GLN A 105 -2.06 24.03 11.25
CA GLN A 105 -1.85 24.50 12.61
C GLN A 105 -0.53 24.02 13.20
N GLU A 106 0.14 24.90 13.94
CA GLU A 106 1.34 24.53 14.71
C GLU A 106 0.98 23.45 15.73
N SER A 107 1.71 22.33 15.70
CA SER A 107 1.53 21.23 16.63
C SER A 107 2.59 21.29 17.73
N PRO A 108 2.24 20.96 19.00
CA PRO A 108 3.24 20.81 20.06
C PRO A 108 4.39 19.88 19.70
N LEU A 109 4.10 18.80 18.96
CA LEU A 109 5.12 17.85 18.48
C LEU A 109 6.10 18.51 17.50
N LEU A 110 5.61 19.37 16.60
CA LEU A 110 6.46 20.08 15.65
C LEU A 110 7.36 21.10 16.36
N ALA A 111 6.79 21.84 17.32
CA ALA A 111 7.54 22.78 18.14
C ALA A 111 8.64 22.06 18.96
N GLU A 112 8.32 20.90 19.54
CA GLU A 112 9.27 20.08 20.29
C GLU A 112 10.40 19.52 19.39
N LEU A 113 10.06 19.06 18.18
CA LEU A 113 11.07 18.60 17.21
C LEU A 113 12.05 19.71 16.83
N ARG A 114 11.55 20.92 16.56
CA ARG A 114 12.40 22.09 16.26
C ARG A 114 13.32 22.44 17.42
N ALA A 115 12.81 22.37 18.65
CA ALA A 115 13.57 22.67 19.86
C ALA A 115 14.70 21.65 20.12
N ASN A 116 14.42 20.36 19.91
CA ASN A 116 15.39 19.28 20.16
C ASN A 116 16.39 19.11 19.01
N PHE A 117 16.02 19.48 17.79
CA PHE A 117 16.85 19.30 16.58
C PHE A 117 17.05 20.63 15.85
N ALA A 118 17.62 21.61 16.56
CA ALA A 118 17.83 22.96 16.05
C ALA A 118 18.57 22.97 14.69
N ASP A 119 19.62 22.15 14.56
CA ASP A 119 20.44 22.03 13.34
C ASP A 119 19.68 21.46 12.13
N ALA A 120 18.55 20.79 12.35
CA ALA A 120 17.69 20.22 11.32
C ALA A 120 16.35 20.97 11.18
N SER A 121 16.21 22.16 11.78
CA SER A 121 14.95 22.91 11.79
C SER A 121 14.44 23.21 10.39
N ARG A 122 15.34 23.48 9.43
CA ARG A 122 14.98 23.75 8.04
C ARG A 122 14.34 22.52 7.39
N GLU A 123 14.94 21.35 7.56
CA GLU A 123 14.48 20.08 7.02
C GLU A 123 13.16 19.65 7.68
N ILE A 124 13.03 19.82 9.00
CA ILE A 124 11.78 19.59 9.75
C ILE A 124 10.66 20.48 9.21
N ASN A 125 10.93 21.77 9.01
CA ASN A 125 9.96 22.71 8.46
C ASN A 125 9.57 22.34 7.04
N TRP A 126 10.53 21.94 6.23
CA TRP A 126 10.27 21.49 4.88
C TRP A 126 9.44 20.20 4.87
N LEU A 127 9.71 19.22 5.72
CA LEU A 127 8.96 17.95 5.72
C LEU A 127 7.55 18.06 6.31
N LEU A 128 7.38 18.84 7.38
CA LEU A 128 6.19 18.75 8.25
C LEU A 128 5.44 20.09 8.43
N GLY A 129 6.13 21.23 8.28
CA GLY A 129 5.59 22.56 8.56
C GLY A 129 4.47 22.99 7.60
N GLY A 130 3.70 24.01 8.00
CA GLY A 130 2.56 24.55 7.26
C GLY A 130 2.87 24.88 5.79
N THR A 131 1.86 24.75 4.93
CA THR A 131 1.96 24.83 3.47
C THR A 131 0.89 25.73 2.85
N GLU A 132 0.20 26.56 3.64
CA GLU A 132 -0.86 27.47 3.14
C GLU A 132 -0.37 28.41 2.03
N THR A 133 0.92 28.77 2.07
CA THR A 133 1.58 29.66 1.10
C THR A 133 2.28 28.92 -0.03
N ASP A 134 2.29 27.59 -0.01
CA ASP A 134 2.92 26.79 -1.06
C ASP A 134 2.02 26.77 -2.30
N ASP A 135 2.57 26.98 -3.50
CA ASP A 135 1.81 26.84 -4.75
C ASP A 135 1.65 25.36 -5.15
N ALA A 136 2.61 24.51 -4.77
CA ALA A 136 2.64 23.10 -5.14
C ALA A 136 1.76 22.23 -4.22
N ASN A 137 1.22 21.13 -4.76
CA ASN A 137 0.59 20.10 -3.93
C ASN A 137 1.63 19.38 -3.07
N THR A 138 1.25 19.05 -1.84
CA THR A 138 2.17 18.58 -0.79
C THR A 138 1.88 17.14 -0.36
N TYR A 139 1.65 16.24 -1.32
CA TYR A 139 1.09 14.90 -1.04
C TYR A 139 1.94 14.03 -0.09
N GLY A 140 3.26 14.26 -0.02
CA GLY A 140 4.15 13.55 0.90
C GLY A 140 4.07 14.03 2.34
N ARG A 141 3.57 15.25 2.59
CA ARG A 141 3.50 15.82 3.93
C ARG A 141 2.59 15.03 4.88
N PRO A 142 1.35 14.65 4.52
CA PRO A 142 0.53 13.76 5.35
C PRO A 142 1.21 12.41 5.62
N LEU A 143 1.93 11.85 4.64
CA LEU A 143 2.63 10.59 4.82
C LEU A 143 3.77 10.73 5.84
N ASN A 144 4.53 11.81 5.78
CA ASN A 144 5.57 12.13 6.77
C ASN A 144 4.99 12.28 8.19
N TRP A 145 3.83 12.91 8.32
CA TRP A 145 3.10 12.95 9.60
C TRP A 145 2.66 11.56 10.07
N ALA A 146 2.14 10.72 9.18
CA ALA A 146 1.75 9.35 9.52
C ALA A 146 2.95 8.52 9.99
N LEU A 147 4.10 8.64 9.31
CA LEU A 147 5.36 7.98 9.70
C LEU A 147 5.84 8.46 11.06
N LEU A 148 5.79 9.75 11.34
CA LEU A 148 6.20 10.30 12.63
C LEU A 148 5.28 9.82 13.77
N LEU A 149 3.96 9.90 13.58
CA LEU A 149 2.98 9.52 14.60
C LEU A 149 2.97 8.02 14.90
N SER A 150 3.36 7.20 13.92
CA SER A 150 3.43 5.74 14.03
C SER A 150 4.85 5.20 14.28
N ALA A 151 5.81 6.05 14.63
CA ALA A 151 7.19 5.65 14.85
C ALA A 151 7.28 4.46 15.83
N GLY A 152 7.89 3.35 15.39
CA GLY A 152 8.00 2.14 16.19
C GLY A 152 6.76 1.24 16.18
N GLN A 153 5.76 1.55 15.35
CA GLN A 153 4.50 0.80 15.23
C GLN A 153 4.17 0.54 13.75
N ARG A 154 3.22 -0.36 13.50
CA ARG A 154 2.60 -0.56 12.19
C ARG A 154 1.44 0.42 12.01
N PHE A 155 1.17 0.85 10.78
CA PHE A 155 -0.02 1.63 10.46
C PHE A 155 -0.55 1.28 9.07
N LEU A 156 -1.80 1.67 8.80
CA LEU A 156 -2.35 1.66 7.45
C LEU A 156 -2.46 3.10 6.94
N SER A 157 -2.14 3.35 5.69
CA SER A 157 -2.45 4.60 4.98
C SER A 157 -3.61 4.36 4.03
N ILE A 158 -4.54 5.31 3.95
CA ILE A 158 -5.68 5.29 3.02
C ILE A 158 -5.93 6.68 2.44
N ASP A 159 -6.26 6.71 1.15
CA ASP A 159 -6.65 7.94 0.46
C ASP A 159 -8.14 8.26 0.67
N ASP A 160 -8.48 9.55 0.71
CA ASP A 160 -9.84 10.02 0.97
C ASP A 160 -10.87 9.69 -0.12
N ASP A 161 -10.42 9.31 -1.30
CA ASP A 161 -11.29 8.95 -2.44
C ASP A 161 -11.63 7.46 -2.52
N VAL A 162 -11.07 6.65 -1.60
CA VAL A 162 -11.30 5.22 -1.52
C VAL A 162 -12.69 4.89 -0.99
N ILE A 163 -13.27 3.82 -1.54
CA ILE A 163 -14.47 3.18 -1.01
C ILE A 163 -14.07 1.77 -0.56
N LEU A 164 -14.40 1.41 0.68
CA LEU A 164 -14.18 0.06 1.21
C LEU A 164 -15.22 -0.95 0.65
N ASP A 165 -15.31 -1.06 -0.67
CA ASP A 165 -16.10 -2.05 -1.40
C ASP A 165 -15.16 -3.04 -2.09
N VAL A 166 -14.87 -4.14 -1.42
CA VAL A 166 -13.92 -5.13 -1.93
C VAL A 166 -14.60 -5.98 -2.99
N ARG A 167 -13.96 -6.15 -4.13
CA ARG A 167 -14.47 -6.93 -5.26
C ARG A 167 -13.45 -7.94 -5.75
N ARG A 168 -13.95 -9.03 -6.33
CA ARG A 168 -13.14 -10.07 -6.95
C ARG A 168 -12.42 -9.52 -8.17
N SER A 169 -11.14 -9.87 -8.31
CA SER A 169 -10.35 -9.49 -9.49
C SER A 169 -10.92 -10.16 -10.74
N PRO A 170 -11.00 -9.45 -11.88
CA PRO A 170 -11.35 -10.06 -13.17
C PRO A 170 -10.27 -11.05 -13.66
N LEU A 171 -9.04 -10.91 -13.15
CA LEU A 171 -7.89 -11.73 -13.52
C LEU A 171 -7.45 -12.63 -12.36
N GLU A 172 -8.34 -12.96 -11.41
CA GLU A 172 -7.99 -13.79 -10.27
C GLU A 172 -7.46 -15.16 -10.73
N ARG A 173 -6.31 -15.52 -10.20
CA ARG A 173 -5.71 -16.85 -10.27
C ARG A 173 -5.52 -17.31 -8.83
N GLY A 174 -5.91 -18.54 -8.54
CA GLY A 174 -5.64 -19.14 -7.23
C GLY A 174 -4.14 -19.26 -6.96
N GLY A 175 -3.80 -19.52 -5.71
CA GLY A 175 -2.42 -19.80 -5.29
C GLY A 175 -1.66 -18.58 -4.77
N PHE A 176 -0.36 -18.77 -4.65
CA PHE A 176 0.58 -17.85 -4.04
C PHE A 176 1.83 -17.75 -4.91
N THR A 177 2.43 -16.58 -4.99
CA THR A 177 3.66 -16.36 -5.77
C THR A 177 4.68 -15.54 -4.99
N VAL A 178 5.96 -15.74 -5.31
CA VAL A 178 7.06 -14.90 -4.83
C VAL A 178 7.76 -14.33 -6.06
N SER A 179 7.40 -13.12 -6.48
CA SER A 179 7.89 -12.58 -7.76
C SER A 179 7.99 -11.06 -7.78
N ALA A 180 8.86 -10.55 -8.65
CA ALA A 180 8.98 -9.12 -8.97
C ALA A 180 8.09 -8.71 -10.17
N GLU A 181 7.09 -9.51 -10.54
CA GLU A 181 6.24 -9.23 -11.70
C GLU A 181 5.49 -7.89 -11.58
N ARG A 182 5.20 -7.29 -12.73
CA ARG A 182 4.49 -6.02 -12.82
C ARG A 182 3.00 -6.21 -12.53
N ASP A 183 2.33 -5.11 -12.20
CA ASP A 183 0.87 -5.13 -12.08
C ASP A 183 0.23 -5.35 -13.45
N ARG A 184 -0.83 -6.14 -13.42
CA ARG A 184 -1.67 -6.47 -14.55
C ARG A 184 -2.81 -5.47 -14.64
N TRP A 185 -3.32 -5.27 -15.85
CA TRP A 185 -4.35 -4.28 -16.13
C TRP A 185 -5.55 -4.90 -16.84
N TYR A 186 -6.73 -4.45 -16.45
CA TYR A 186 -8.00 -4.74 -17.14
C TYR A 186 -8.85 -3.47 -17.17
N PHE A 187 -9.41 -3.14 -18.32
CA PHE A 187 -10.13 -1.87 -18.53
C PHE A 187 -11.61 -2.13 -18.74
N TYR A 188 -12.40 -1.17 -18.26
CA TYR A 188 -13.86 -1.19 -18.33
C TYR A 188 -14.35 0.07 -19.06
N ARG A 189 -15.49 -0.08 -19.73
CA ARG A 189 -16.22 0.98 -20.41
C ARG A 189 -16.91 1.90 -19.41
N SER A 190 -17.34 1.36 -18.27
CA SER A 190 -18.17 2.06 -17.29
C SER A 190 -18.08 1.43 -15.91
N GLU A 191 -18.53 2.19 -14.90
CA GLU A 191 -18.73 1.67 -13.54
C GLU A 191 -19.78 0.54 -13.50
N ASP A 192 -20.84 0.60 -14.31
CA ASP A 192 -21.85 -0.46 -14.38
C ASP A 192 -21.26 -1.81 -14.85
N GLU A 193 -20.27 -1.76 -15.74
CA GLU A 193 -19.54 -2.97 -16.18
C GLU A 193 -18.69 -3.54 -15.04
N ILE A 194 -18.02 -2.69 -14.25
CA ILE A 194 -17.34 -3.12 -13.02
C ILE A 194 -18.33 -3.79 -12.07
N VAL A 195 -19.50 -3.17 -11.85
CA VAL A 195 -20.49 -3.71 -10.91
C VAL A 195 -20.97 -5.09 -11.33
N ARG A 196 -21.15 -5.30 -12.64
CA ARG A 196 -21.62 -6.55 -13.23
C ARG A 196 -20.54 -7.64 -13.26
N GLU A 197 -19.29 -7.30 -13.56
CA GLU A 197 -18.22 -8.28 -13.79
C GLU A 197 -17.41 -8.59 -12.52
N CYS A 198 -17.25 -7.64 -11.61
CA CYS A 198 -16.48 -7.81 -10.39
C CYS A 198 -17.40 -8.08 -9.21
N ALA A 199 -17.64 -9.36 -8.91
CA ALA A 199 -18.48 -9.78 -7.80
C ALA A 199 -17.96 -9.22 -6.45
N PRO A 200 -18.85 -8.76 -5.55
CA PRO A 200 -18.45 -8.26 -4.24
C PRO A 200 -17.86 -9.38 -3.37
N LEU A 201 -16.86 -9.04 -2.57
CA LEU A 201 -16.23 -9.91 -1.58
C LEU A 201 -16.55 -9.45 -0.16
N SER A 202 -16.96 -10.40 0.68
CA SER A 202 -17.29 -10.14 2.08
C SER A 202 -16.04 -10.22 2.96
N LEU A 203 -15.11 -9.26 2.82
CA LEU A 203 -13.91 -9.17 3.64
C LEU A 203 -13.66 -7.74 4.12
N ASP A 204 -13.11 -7.59 5.32
CA ASP A 204 -12.60 -6.32 5.81
C ASP A 204 -11.22 -6.07 5.15
N PRO A 205 -11.08 -5.05 4.28
CA PRO A 205 -9.83 -4.79 3.60
C PRO A 205 -8.72 -4.40 4.59
N LEU A 206 -9.03 -3.58 5.59
CA LEU A 206 -8.07 -3.08 6.56
C LEU A 206 -7.53 -4.21 7.44
N ALA A 207 -8.43 -5.06 7.96
CA ALA A 207 -8.02 -6.23 8.73
C ALA A 207 -7.19 -7.23 7.88
N THR A 208 -7.44 -7.30 6.57
CA THR A 208 -6.69 -8.15 5.66
C THR A 208 -5.26 -7.65 5.47
N HIS A 209 -5.04 -6.35 5.31
CA HIS A 209 -3.68 -5.78 5.30
C HIS A 209 -2.93 -6.08 6.60
N LEU A 210 -3.58 -5.91 7.76
CA LEU A 210 -2.94 -6.14 9.06
C LEU A 210 -2.59 -7.59 9.33
N ARG A 211 -3.34 -8.53 8.75
CA ARG A 211 -3.07 -9.96 8.88
C ARG A 211 -1.66 -10.29 8.40
N HIS A 212 -1.18 -9.66 7.33
CA HIS A 212 0.11 -9.98 6.72
C HIS A 212 1.22 -9.00 7.12
N LEU A 213 0.89 -7.76 7.45
CA LEU A 213 1.86 -6.70 7.72
C LEU A 213 2.78 -7.02 8.91
N GLY A 214 4.08 -6.98 8.66
CA GLY A 214 5.13 -7.23 9.65
C GLY A 214 5.35 -8.71 10.00
N ARG A 215 4.66 -9.64 9.34
CA ARG A 215 4.95 -11.08 9.46
C ARG A 215 6.26 -11.42 8.78
N SER A 216 6.95 -12.42 9.32
CA SER A 216 8.17 -12.96 8.72
C SER A 216 7.88 -13.76 7.45
N LEU A 217 8.89 -13.94 6.61
CA LEU A 217 8.84 -14.78 5.42
C LEU A 217 8.51 -16.23 5.79
N ALA A 218 9.12 -16.75 6.86
CA ALA A 218 8.82 -18.09 7.37
C ALA A 218 7.33 -18.26 7.72
N ASP A 219 6.72 -17.26 8.37
CA ASP A 219 5.29 -17.27 8.69
C ASP A 219 4.43 -17.27 7.43
N LEU A 220 4.72 -16.35 6.51
CA LEU A 220 3.91 -16.18 5.30
C LEU A 220 3.99 -17.43 4.41
N LEU A 221 5.18 -18.02 4.26
CA LEU A 221 5.33 -19.27 3.53
C LEU A 221 4.52 -20.40 4.17
N ARG A 222 4.52 -20.48 5.51
CA ARG A 222 3.78 -21.50 6.24
C ARG A 222 2.27 -21.31 6.19
N THR A 223 1.76 -20.07 6.26
CA THR A 223 0.31 -19.82 6.37
C THR A 223 -0.37 -19.56 5.03
N GLU A 224 0.32 -18.90 4.10
CA GLU A 224 -0.26 -18.49 2.81
C GLU A 224 0.25 -19.35 1.65
N ALA A 225 1.47 -19.88 1.76
CA ALA A 225 2.16 -20.60 0.68
C ALA A 225 2.37 -22.09 0.97
N ALA A 226 1.57 -22.69 1.86
CA ALA A 226 1.76 -24.08 2.31
C ALA A 226 1.75 -25.13 1.17
N GLY A 227 1.22 -24.78 -0.01
CA GLY A 227 1.22 -25.62 -1.20
C GLY A 227 2.39 -25.44 -2.16
N LEU A 228 3.28 -24.45 -1.95
CA LEU A 228 4.44 -24.23 -2.80
C LEU A 228 5.61 -25.13 -2.40
N THR A 229 6.17 -25.82 -3.37
CA THR A 229 7.41 -26.58 -3.21
C THR A 229 8.64 -25.67 -3.23
N ASN A 230 9.75 -26.14 -2.66
CA ASN A 230 11.02 -25.41 -2.74
C ASN A 230 11.50 -25.23 -4.18
N GLU A 231 11.20 -26.18 -5.06
CA GLU A 231 11.55 -26.11 -6.48
C GLU A 231 10.77 -24.99 -7.18
N GLU A 232 9.46 -24.90 -6.97
CA GLU A 232 8.63 -23.82 -7.50
C GLU A 232 9.07 -22.45 -6.98
N LEU A 233 9.41 -22.34 -5.69
CA LEU A 233 9.98 -21.11 -5.13
C LEU A 233 11.28 -20.73 -5.84
N CYS A 234 12.21 -21.67 -6.02
CA CYS A 234 13.47 -21.41 -6.71
C CYS A 234 13.26 -20.94 -8.16
N GLN A 235 12.22 -21.42 -8.84
CA GLN A 235 11.89 -21.01 -10.21
C GLN A 235 11.32 -19.58 -10.30
N GLN A 236 10.72 -19.07 -9.22
CA GLN A 236 10.12 -17.73 -9.18
C GLN A 236 11.08 -16.64 -8.69
N LEU A 237 12.16 -17.03 -8.02
CA LEU A 237 13.11 -16.10 -7.38
C LEU A 237 14.25 -15.70 -8.33
N MET A 238 14.70 -14.46 -8.18
CA MET A 238 15.96 -14.01 -8.77
C MET A 238 17.13 -14.34 -7.83
N VAL A 239 18.34 -14.47 -8.37
CA VAL A 239 19.57 -14.73 -7.57
C VAL A 239 19.76 -13.66 -6.48
N ALA A 240 19.41 -12.41 -6.77
CA ALA A 240 19.48 -11.32 -5.80
C ALA A 240 18.50 -11.51 -4.61
N ASP A 241 17.37 -12.17 -4.82
CA ASP A 241 16.39 -12.44 -3.76
C ASP A 241 16.96 -13.46 -2.77
N LEU A 242 17.62 -14.50 -3.27
CA LEU A 242 18.30 -15.52 -2.44
C LEU A 242 19.41 -14.93 -1.56
N ALA A 243 20.02 -13.83 -1.98
CA ALA A 243 21.06 -13.15 -1.21
C ALA A 243 20.52 -12.16 -0.18
N ARG A 244 19.29 -11.66 -0.36
CA ARG A 244 18.70 -10.59 0.47
C ARG A 244 17.67 -11.10 1.48
N LEU A 245 17.05 -12.24 1.21
CA LEU A 245 15.96 -12.78 2.02
C LEU A 245 16.43 -13.93 2.90
N ASP A 246 15.90 -13.95 4.12
CA ASP A 246 16.03 -15.02 5.08
C ASP A 246 14.67 -15.31 5.75
N SER A 247 14.61 -16.35 6.58
CA SER A 247 13.42 -16.75 7.37
C SER A 247 12.80 -15.59 8.17
N ARG A 248 13.60 -14.62 8.59
CA ARG A 248 13.23 -13.52 9.49
C ARG A 248 12.83 -12.25 8.75
N SER A 249 13.09 -12.18 7.45
CA SER A 249 12.73 -11.06 6.59
C SER A 249 11.23 -10.79 6.71
N SER A 250 10.84 -9.54 7.00
CA SER A 250 9.46 -9.19 7.32
C SER A 250 8.74 -8.49 6.17
N ALA A 251 7.42 -8.68 6.09
CA ALA A 251 6.56 -7.92 5.19
C ALA A 251 6.51 -6.45 5.62
N LEU A 252 7.38 -5.64 5.02
CA LEU A 252 7.49 -4.20 5.29
C LEU A 252 6.26 -3.42 4.83
N PHE A 253 5.67 -3.84 3.71
CA PHE A 253 4.48 -3.23 3.13
C PHE A 253 3.44 -4.28 2.75
N THR A 254 2.17 -3.88 2.80
CA THR A 254 1.07 -4.61 2.17
C THR A 254 0.30 -3.67 1.25
N GLN A 255 -0.09 -4.15 0.07
CA GLN A 255 -0.77 -3.36 -0.95
C GLN A 255 -1.90 -4.19 -1.57
N ASN A 256 -3.03 -3.55 -1.88
CA ASN A 256 -4.13 -4.15 -2.62
C ASN A 256 -4.14 -3.71 -4.09
N ALA A 257 -4.91 -4.46 -4.91
CA ALA A 257 -5.28 -4.01 -6.25
C ALA A 257 -6.23 -2.82 -6.19
N VAL A 258 -6.20 -1.97 -7.21
CA VAL A 258 -7.09 -0.82 -7.38
C VAL A 258 -8.16 -1.16 -8.41
N LEU A 259 -9.40 -0.74 -8.17
CA LEU A 259 -10.52 -0.90 -9.09
C LEU A 259 -11.34 0.39 -9.09
N GLY A 260 -11.59 0.94 -10.28
CA GLY A 260 -12.42 2.13 -10.46
C GLY A 260 -11.80 3.13 -11.42
N ASP A 261 -12.24 4.39 -11.33
CA ASP A 261 -11.66 5.50 -12.09
C ASP A 261 -10.36 5.94 -11.41
N SER A 262 -9.22 5.79 -12.10
CA SER A 262 -7.93 6.19 -11.54
C SER A 262 -7.70 7.71 -11.50
N GLY A 263 -8.58 8.51 -12.12
CA GLY A 263 -8.44 9.96 -12.26
C GLY A 263 -7.24 10.42 -13.10
N SER A 264 -6.40 9.49 -13.56
CA SER A 264 -5.20 9.77 -14.33
C SER A 264 -5.52 9.99 -15.81
N SER A 265 -4.97 11.04 -16.41
CA SER A 265 -4.99 11.23 -17.86
C SER A 265 -3.83 10.52 -18.58
N LEU A 266 -2.95 9.84 -17.82
CA LEU A 266 -1.73 9.19 -18.34
C LEU A 266 -1.97 7.76 -18.85
N HIS A 267 -3.21 7.34 -19.07
CA HIS A 267 -3.55 5.98 -19.53
C HIS A 267 -2.80 5.51 -20.80
N PRO A 268 -2.51 6.36 -21.81
CA PRO A 268 -1.69 5.94 -22.94
C PRO A 268 -0.29 5.47 -22.53
N HIS A 269 0.28 5.98 -21.42
CA HIS A 269 1.57 5.52 -20.92
C HIS A 269 1.50 4.13 -20.29
N ALA A 270 0.35 3.73 -19.76
CA ALA A 270 0.16 2.39 -19.20
C ALA A 270 0.39 1.32 -20.28
N LEU A 271 0.09 1.60 -21.56
CA LEU A 271 0.35 0.70 -22.69
C LEU A 271 1.83 0.31 -22.85
N TYR A 272 2.77 1.13 -22.37
CA TYR A 272 4.20 0.79 -22.39
C TYR A 272 4.64 -0.06 -21.19
N SER A 273 3.73 -0.33 -20.26
CA SER A 273 4.00 -1.03 -19.00
C SER A 273 3.09 -2.23 -18.75
N VAL A 274 2.17 -2.54 -19.67
CA VAL A 274 1.28 -3.70 -19.59
C VAL A 274 2.02 -5.01 -19.90
N ASP A 275 1.46 -6.13 -19.42
CA ASP A 275 1.92 -7.48 -19.76
C ASP A 275 1.47 -7.90 -21.17
N ASP A 276 2.02 -9.01 -21.68
CA ASP A 276 1.70 -9.53 -23.02
C ASP A 276 0.21 -9.84 -23.19
N GLU A 277 -0.46 -10.29 -22.12
CA GLU A 277 -1.89 -10.63 -22.15
C GLU A 277 -2.76 -9.38 -22.31
N ALA A 278 -2.46 -8.31 -21.55
CA ALA A 278 -3.09 -7.01 -21.75
C ALA A 278 -2.69 -6.41 -23.11
N PHE A 279 -1.45 -6.66 -23.58
CA PHE A 279 -1.00 -6.22 -24.89
C PHE A 279 -1.85 -6.80 -26.03
N ALA A 280 -2.04 -8.12 -25.99
CA ALA A 280 -2.91 -8.82 -26.93
C ALA A 280 -4.36 -8.31 -26.86
N ARG A 281 -4.91 -8.09 -25.65
CA ARG A 281 -6.27 -7.55 -25.48
C ARG A 281 -6.45 -6.17 -26.11
N PHE A 282 -5.46 -5.28 -26.02
CA PHE A 282 -5.62 -3.93 -26.59
C PHE A 282 -5.39 -3.88 -28.11
N THR A 283 -4.56 -4.78 -28.65
CA THR A 283 -4.22 -4.80 -30.09
C THR A 283 -5.20 -5.61 -30.95
N GLN A 284 -6.18 -6.28 -30.33
CA GLN A 284 -7.11 -7.15 -31.05
C GLN A 284 -8.05 -6.41 -32.02
N SER A 285 -8.37 -5.14 -31.74
CA SER A 285 -9.26 -4.32 -32.57
C SER A 285 -9.12 -2.82 -32.28
N GLU A 286 -9.58 -1.96 -33.19
CA GLU A 286 -9.64 -0.51 -32.95
C GLU A 286 -10.54 -0.16 -31.76
N GLU A 287 -11.66 -0.86 -31.59
CA GLU A 287 -12.55 -0.64 -30.44
C GLU A 287 -11.83 -0.95 -29.12
N ALA A 288 -11.10 -2.06 -29.06
CA ALA A 288 -10.31 -2.41 -27.88
C ALA A 288 -9.21 -1.36 -27.63
N TYR A 289 -8.50 -0.92 -28.66
CA TYR A 289 -7.52 0.14 -28.51
C TYR A 289 -8.13 1.45 -27.95
N ARG A 290 -9.29 1.86 -28.47
CA ARG A 290 -10.03 3.04 -27.98
C ARG A 290 -10.49 2.87 -26.54
N LEU A 291 -10.96 1.68 -26.15
CA LEU A 291 -11.34 1.39 -24.77
C LEU A 291 -10.17 1.68 -23.80
N TYR A 292 -8.98 1.19 -24.12
CA TYR A 292 -7.81 1.29 -23.24
C TYR A 292 -7.17 2.68 -23.23
N THR A 293 -7.36 3.47 -24.30
CA THR A 293 -6.77 4.82 -24.41
C THR A 293 -7.70 5.94 -23.98
N LEU A 294 -9.02 5.72 -24.03
CA LEU A 294 -10.02 6.76 -23.76
C LEU A 294 -10.76 6.59 -22.43
N HIS A 295 -10.87 5.36 -21.90
CA HIS A 295 -11.58 5.12 -20.65
C HIS A 295 -10.63 5.08 -19.46
N ARG A 296 -11.13 5.52 -18.29
CA ARG A 296 -10.35 5.61 -17.05
C ARG A 296 -10.69 4.53 -16.02
N TYR A 297 -11.77 3.78 -16.25
CA TYR A 297 -12.19 2.69 -15.38
C TYR A 297 -11.30 1.48 -15.62
N ASN A 298 -10.55 1.08 -14.59
CA ASN A 298 -9.64 -0.04 -14.70
C ASN A 298 -9.53 -0.79 -13.37
N TRP A 299 -9.17 -2.07 -13.49
CA TRP A 299 -8.56 -2.85 -12.45
C TRP A 299 -7.05 -2.89 -12.70
N ARG A 300 -6.26 -2.62 -11.65
CA ARG A 300 -4.80 -2.74 -11.65
C ARG A 300 -4.33 -3.48 -10.42
N GLY A 301 -3.63 -4.59 -10.60
CA GLY A 301 -3.06 -5.33 -9.48
C GLY A 301 -2.46 -6.67 -9.87
N GLN A 302 -2.47 -7.61 -8.93
CA GLN A 302 -1.92 -8.95 -9.10
C GLN A 302 -3.05 -9.99 -9.21
N SER A 303 -2.80 -11.05 -9.97
CA SER A 303 -3.77 -12.12 -10.17
C SER A 303 -3.89 -13.04 -8.96
N SER A 304 -2.85 -13.18 -8.15
CA SER A 304 -2.81 -14.03 -6.95
C SER A 304 -2.19 -13.27 -5.78
N MET A 305 -2.29 -13.85 -4.58
CA MET A 305 -1.53 -13.36 -3.43
C MET A 305 -0.03 -13.46 -3.77
N ARG A 306 0.73 -12.42 -3.42
CA ARG A 306 2.14 -12.35 -3.81
C ARG A 306 3.01 -11.73 -2.71
N ILE A 307 4.16 -12.36 -2.46
CA ILE A 307 5.31 -11.68 -1.85
C ILE A 307 6.11 -11.04 -2.97
N ALA A 308 6.13 -9.71 -3.00
CA ALA A 308 6.99 -8.97 -3.92
C ALA A 308 8.37 -8.80 -3.29
N THR A 309 9.40 -9.37 -3.92
CA THR A 309 10.80 -9.30 -3.45
C THR A 309 11.42 -7.93 -3.70
N THR A 310 10.91 -7.23 -4.70
CA THR A 310 11.21 -5.82 -5.01
C THR A 310 9.91 -5.09 -5.33
N ARG A 311 9.55 -4.11 -4.52
CA ARG A 311 8.36 -3.28 -4.71
C ARG A 311 8.63 -1.92 -4.12
N THR A 312 8.30 -0.90 -4.88
CA THR A 312 8.20 0.46 -4.39
C THR A 312 6.74 0.73 -4.08
N LEU A 313 6.45 1.28 -2.90
CA LEU A 313 5.09 1.70 -2.61
C LEU A 313 4.84 2.99 -3.38
N THR A 314 3.97 2.93 -4.39
CA THR A 314 3.51 4.07 -5.20
C THR A 314 2.06 3.85 -5.58
N PHE A 315 1.29 4.93 -5.71
CA PHE A 315 -0.10 4.87 -6.20
C PHE A 315 -1.00 3.88 -5.42
N SER A 316 -0.84 3.78 -4.11
CA SER A 316 -1.61 2.87 -3.26
C SER A 316 -2.83 3.57 -2.67
N THR A 317 -4.02 3.04 -2.96
CA THR A 317 -5.28 3.49 -2.34
C THR A 317 -5.34 3.11 -0.87
N ILE A 318 -4.96 1.87 -0.54
CA ILE A 318 -4.73 1.39 0.83
C ILE A 318 -3.35 0.74 0.86
N ALA A 319 -2.57 1.07 1.87
CA ALA A 319 -1.29 0.43 2.11
C ALA A 319 -1.10 0.15 3.59
N GLY A 320 -0.54 -1.00 3.93
CA GLY A 320 0.00 -1.25 5.26
C GLY A 320 1.49 -0.97 5.26
N ILE A 321 1.98 -0.34 6.32
CA ILE A 321 3.38 0.03 6.50
C ILE A 321 3.86 -0.43 7.88
N ASP A 322 4.92 -1.24 7.90
CA ASP A 322 5.58 -1.69 9.13
C ASP A 322 6.69 -0.71 9.51
N ASN A 323 6.31 0.34 10.23
CA ASN A 323 7.21 1.41 10.67
C ASN A 323 7.87 1.10 12.04
N ARG A 324 7.96 -0.18 12.42
CA ARG A 324 8.72 -0.63 13.60
C ARG A 324 10.22 -0.50 13.40
N ALA A 325 10.68 -0.73 12.17
CA ALA A 325 11.96 -0.21 11.70
C ALA A 325 11.67 1.13 11.01
N LEU A 326 12.18 2.22 11.58
CA LEU A 326 11.85 3.57 11.11
C LEU A 326 12.17 3.71 9.61
N LEU A 327 11.15 4.06 8.84
CA LEU A 327 11.28 4.38 7.43
C LEU A 327 11.71 5.83 7.25
N PRO A 328 12.50 6.15 6.20
CA PRO A 328 12.84 7.53 5.90
C PRO A 328 11.58 8.32 5.50
N PRO A 329 11.58 9.65 5.72
CA PRO A 329 10.51 10.49 5.19
C PRO A 329 10.57 10.54 3.66
N THR A 330 9.44 10.89 3.04
CA THR A 330 9.35 11.18 1.60
C THR A 330 9.52 12.67 1.34
N ALA A 331 9.80 13.03 0.09
CA ALA A 331 9.75 14.43 -0.31
C ALA A 331 8.34 14.99 -0.08
N ARG A 332 8.19 16.18 0.49
CA ARG A 332 6.82 16.69 0.72
C ARG A 332 6.10 17.12 -0.56
N THR A 333 6.84 17.41 -1.63
CA THR A 333 6.36 17.98 -2.90
C THR A 333 7.20 17.41 -4.05
N PHE A 334 6.67 17.47 -5.28
CA PHE A 334 7.33 17.08 -6.52
C PHE A 334 7.58 15.56 -6.61
N ARG A 335 8.66 15.15 -7.30
CA ARG A 335 8.95 13.73 -7.53
C ARG A 335 9.18 13.00 -6.21
N ASN A 336 8.68 11.76 -6.16
CA ASN A 336 8.86 10.82 -5.05
C ASN A 336 8.15 11.22 -3.75
N GLU A 337 7.06 12.00 -3.84
CA GLU A 337 6.30 12.40 -2.66
C GLU A 337 5.48 11.27 -2.03
N ASP A 338 5.15 10.23 -2.80
CA ASP A 338 4.48 9.01 -2.37
C ASP A 338 5.41 7.77 -2.35
N LEU A 339 6.72 7.97 -2.54
CA LEU A 339 7.70 6.90 -2.68
C LEU A 339 8.22 6.41 -1.32
N LEU A 340 7.87 5.19 -0.92
CA LEU A 340 8.47 4.47 0.22
C LEU A 340 9.15 3.17 -0.20
#